data_AF-U5H6S7-F1
#
_entry.id   AF-U5H6S7-F1
#
_cell.length_a   1.000
_cell.length_b   1.000
_cell.length_c   1.000
_cell.angle_alpha   90.00
_cell.angle_beta   90.00
_cell.angle_gamma   90.00
#
_symmetry.space_group_name_H-M   'P 1'
#
loop_
_entity.id
_entity.type
_entity.pdbx_description
1 polymer ?
#
loop_
_entity_poly.entity_id
_entity_poly.type
_entity_poly.pdbx_seq_one_letter_code
_entity_poly.pdbx_strand_id
1 'polypeptide(L)'
;MSGRFGPSSKGVGRGRLAAKVVWEEYSPSIAREYFVYTSIVPLLSSQAQEYFSAFHGLYRSGNEGQAYILVMEDAGSPITHKQLEADAELKAKVDFALNLIADEGLHHNDEGARNVLLRPDGRICLIDWGEAQVR
;
A
#
# COMPACT_ATOMS: atom_id res chain seq x y z
N MET A 1 -37.28 5.11 -9.95
CA MET A 1 -36.13 4.80 -10.85
C MET A 1 -34.86 5.07 -10.07
N SER A 2 -34.26 4.02 -9.48
CA SER A 2 -33.06 4.10 -8.66
C SER A 2 -31.83 3.71 -9.49
N GLY A 3 -30.99 4.69 -9.81
CA GLY A 3 -29.71 4.47 -10.49
C GLY A 3 -28.65 4.00 -9.48
N ARG A 4 -28.21 2.75 -9.62
CA ARG A 4 -27.06 2.17 -8.92
C ARG A 4 -25.78 2.77 -9.51
N PHE A 5 -24.94 3.40 -8.69
CA PHE A 5 -23.57 3.70 -9.06
C PHE A 5 -22.70 2.47 -8.81
N GLY A 6 -22.36 1.76 -9.90
CA GLY A 6 -21.28 0.77 -9.89
C GLY A 6 -19.93 1.45 -10.21
N PRO A 7 -18.80 0.86 -9.79
CA PRO A 7 -17.49 1.40 -10.12
C PRO A 7 -17.24 1.30 -11.64
N SER A 8 -16.90 2.44 -12.25
CA SER A 8 -16.58 2.52 -13.67
C SER A 8 -15.15 2.05 -13.90
N SER A 9 -15.00 0.92 -14.60
CA SER A 9 -13.75 0.37 -15.10
C SER A 9 -13.27 1.14 -16.33
N LYS A 10 -12.42 2.15 -16.14
CA LYS A 10 -11.58 2.74 -17.20
C LYS A 10 -10.20 3.13 -16.66
N GLY A 11 -9.22 2.26 -16.95
CA GLY A 11 -7.78 2.53 -17.07
C GLY A 11 -7.05 2.98 -15.82
N VAL A 12 -6.32 2.06 -15.18
CA VAL A 12 -5.21 2.38 -14.27
C VAL A 12 -4.00 2.75 -15.12
N GLY A 13 -3.38 3.89 -14.84
CA GLY A 13 -2.28 4.44 -15.62
C GLY A 13 -1.63 5.60 -14.88
N ARG A 14 -0.32 5.77 -15.12
CA ARG A 14 0.57 6.81 -14.55
C ARG A 14 -0.17 8.13 -14.28
N GLY A 15 -0.13 8.58 -13.02
CA GLY A 15 -0.61 9.92 -12.61
C GLY A 15 -1.94 9.95 -11.85
N ARG A 16 -2.57 8.81 -11.54
CA ARG A 16 -3.69 8.76 -10.59
C ARG A 16 -3.18 8.67 -9.15
N LEU A 17 -3.84 9.40 -8.27
CA LEU A 17 -3.50 9.48 -6.85
C LEU A 17 -4.59 8.80 -6.00
N ALA A 18 -4.15 8.07 -4.99
CA ALA A 18 -4.96 7.57 -3.89
C ALA A 18 -4.67 8.41 -2.63
N ALA A 19 -5.71 8.66 -1.84
CA ALA A 19 -5.59 9.36 -0.56
C ALA A 19 -6.05 8.42 0.57
N LYS A 20 -5.13 8.09 1.47
CA LYS A 20 -5.43 7.38 2.73
C LYS A 20 -5.65 8.42 3.81
N VAL A 21 -6.90 8.56 4.26
CA VAL A 21 -7.27 9.47 5.36
C VAL A 21 -7.25 8.69 6.66
N VAL A 22 -6.45 9.15 7.63
CA VAL A 22 -6.23 8.47 8.91
C VAL A 22 -6.41 9.47 10.05
N TRP A 23 -7.19 9.11 11.07
CA TRP A 23 -7.42 9.95 12.24
C TRP A 23 -6.16 10.10 13.10
N GLU A 24 -6.00 11.24 13.76
CA GLU A 24 -4.80 11.58 14.53
C GLU A 24 -4.50 10.65 15.72
N GLU A 25 -5.52 9.96 16.23
CA GLU A 25 -5.38 8.93 17.26
C GLU A 25 -4.45 7.77 16.83
N TYR A 26 -4.27 7.58 15.52
CA TYR A 26 -3.34 6.61 14.94
C TYR A 26 -1.97 7.23 14.58
N SER A 27 -1.61 8.36 15.18
CA SER A 27 -0.34 9.06 14.89
C SER A 27 0.93 8.19 14.93
N PRO A 28 1.07 7.17 15.82
CA PRO A 28 2.23 6.28 15.75
C PRO A 28 2.27 5.42 14.48
N SER A 29 1.10 5.00 13.98
CA SER A 29 0.98 4.25 12.73
C SER A 29 1.30 5.13 11.52
N ILE A 30 0.76 6.36 11.50
CA ILE A 30 1.04 7.36 10.47
C ILE A 30 2.55 7.69 10.41
N ALA A 31 3.19 7.90 11.56
CA ALA A 31 4.61 8.21 11.64
C ALA A 31 5.48 7.05 11.12
N ARG A 32 5.14 5.81 11.46
CA ARG A 32 5.84 4.61 10.96
C ARG A 32 5.72 4.48 9.45
N GLU A 33 4.50 4.58 8.91
CA GLU A 33 4.28 4.49 7.45
C GLU A 33 5.00 5.61 6.70
N TYR A 34 4.96 6.84 7.22
CA TYR A 34 5.71 7.97 6.65
C TYR A 34 7.22 7.70 6.66
N PHE A 35 7.76 7.20 7.77
CA PHE A 35 9.19 6.88 7.89
C PHE A 35 9.60 5.76 6.92
N VAL A 36 8.77 4.72 6.75
CA VAL A 36 9.00 3.66 5.76
C VAL A 36 9.17 4.25 4.37
N TYR A 37 8.20 5.04 3.90
CA TYR A 37 8.25 5.57 2.54
C TYR A 37 9.36 6.60 2.31
N THR A 38 9.68 7.42 3.30
CA THR A 38 10.64 8.53 3.12
C THR A 38 12.08 8.16 3.45
N SER A 39 12.29 7.17 4.31
CA SER A 39 13.61 6.85 4.86
C SER A 39 14.06 5.43 4.59
N ILE A 40 13.14 4.45 4.54
CA ILE A 40 13.50 3.03 4.36
C ILE A 40 13.44 2.62 2.89
N VAL A 41 12.31 2.86 2.20
CA VAL A 41 12.12 2.48 0.79
C VAL A 41 13.27 2.95 -0.11
N PRO A 42 13.81 4.19 0.01
CA PRO A 42 14.94 4.63 -0.81
C PRO A 42 16.24 3.84 -0.61
N LEU A 43 16.38 3.11 0.51
CA LEU A 43 17.56 2.31 0.86
C LEU A 43 17.43 0.84 0.45
N LEU A 44 16.22 0.39 0.12
CA LEU A 44 15.97 -0.96 -0.35
C LEU A 44 16.56 -1.18 -1.75
N SER A 45 16.74 -2.43 -2.15
CA SER A 45 17.14 -2.79 -3.50
C SER A 45 16.09 -2.31 -4.52
N SER A 46 16.53 -2.07 -5.76
CA SER A 46 15.61 -1.68 -6.83
C SER A 46 14.48 -2.70 -7.02
N GLN A 47 14.74 -3.99 -6.78
CA GLN A 47 13.74 -5.04 -6.88
C GLN A 47 12.70 -4.95 -5.75
N ALA A 48 13.14 -4.73 -4.51
CA ALA A 48 12.22 -4.54 -3.38
C ALA A 48 11.38 -3.28 -3.55
N GLN A 49 11.96 -2.19 -4.06
CA GLN A 49 11.26 -0.93 -4.32
C GLN A 49 10.07 -1.09 -5.30
N GLU A 50 10.09 -2.07 -6.21
CA GLU A 50 8.98 -2.31 -7.14
C GLU A 50 7.68 -2.74 -6.47
N TYR A 51 7.75 -3.27 -5.24
CA TYR A 51 6.59 -3.68 -4.46
C TYR A 51 5.93 -2.54 -3.68
N PHE A 52 6.47 -1.33 -3.76
CA PHE A 52 5.90 -0.15 -3.12
C PHE A 52 5.15 0.72 -4.14
N SER A 53 4.17 1.47 -3.64
CA SER A 53 3.52 2.53 -4.41
C SER A 53 4.35 3.81 -4.34
N ALA A 54 4.28 4.66 -5.36
CA ALA A 54 4.95 5.96 -5.26
C ALA A 54 4.29 6.80 -4.14
N PHE A 55 5.10 7.33 -3.22
CA PHE A 55 4.63 8.19 -2.14
C PHE A 55 4.79 9.67 -2.52
N HIS A 56 3.69 10.43 -2.44
CA HIS A 56 3.66 11.84 -2.85
C HIS A 56 3.67 12.82 -1.68
N GLY A 57 3.33 12.36 -0.47
CA GLY A 57 3.47 13.17 0.74
C GLY A 57 2.43 12.91 1.82
N LEU A 58 2.68 13.51 2.98
CA LEU A 58 1.81 13.53 4.15
C LEU A 58 1.26 14.93 4.35
N TYR A 59 -0.05 15.05 4.49
CA TYR A 59 -0.79 16.29 4.67
C TYR A 59 -1.67 16.21 5.90
N ARG A 60 -2.14 17.37 6.39
CA ARG A 60 -3.06 17.46 7.54
C ARG A 60 -4.38 18.09 7.11
N SER A 61 -5.49 17.59 7.64
CA SER A 61 -6.83 18.03 7.26
C SER A 61 -7.19 19.40 7.89
N GLY A 62 -6.99 20.50 7.16
CA GLY A 62 -7.54 21.83 7.48
C GLY A 62 -7.21 22.37 8.89
N ASN A 63 -7.91 23.45 9.28
CA ASN A 63 -7.60 24.19 10.52
C ASN A 63 -7.86 23.39 11.81
N GLU A 64 -8.74 22.39 11.78
CA GLU A 64 -9.01 21.56 12.96
C GLU A 64 -8.16 20.28 13.00
N GLY A 65 -7.47 19.92 11.91
CA GLY A 65 -6.31 19.03 11.92
C GLY A 65 -6.49 17.63 12.50
N GLN A 66 -7.72 17.11 12.60
CA GLN A 66 -8.02 15.84 13.27
C GLN A 66 -7.63 14.59 12.46
N ALA A 67 -7.29 14.77 11.17
CA ALA A 67 -6.84 13.69 10.32
C ALA A 67 -5.56 14.05 9.55
N TYR A 68 -4.81 13.00 9.22
CA TYR A 68 -3.67 13.02 8.33
C TYR A 68 -4.05 12.34 7.02
N ILE A 69 -3.46 12.82 5.92
CA ILE A 69 -3.72 12.32 4.57
C ILE A 69 -2.40 11.90 3.96
N LEU A 70 -2.23 10.60 3.72
CA LEU A 70 -1.12 10.06 2.93
C LEU A 70 -1.57 10.02 1.47
N VAL A 71 -0.83 10.71 0.59
CA VAL A 71 -1.10 10.73 -0.85
C VAL A 71 -0.10 9.81 -1.53
N MET A 72 -0.61 8.86 -2.30
CA MET A 72 0.17 7.81 -2.95
C MET A 72 -0.29 7.59 -4.39
N GLU A 73 0.48 6.82 -5.17
CA GLU A 73 0.03 6.27 -6.45
C GLU A 73 -1.24 5.42 -6.24
N ASP A 74 -2.23 5.58 -7.12
CA ASP A 74 -3.32 4.60 -7.28
C ASP A 74 -2.77 3.35 -7.98
N ALA A 75 -2.19 2.45 -7.16
CA ALA A 75 -1.38 1.32 -7.61
C ALA A 75 -2.19 0.06 -7.98
N GLY A 76 -3.52 0.12 -8.03
CA GLY A 76 -4.36 -1.01 -8.45
C GLY A 76 -5.50 -1.33 -7.49
N SER A 77 -5.96 -2.58 -7.52
CA SER A 77 -7.12 -3.01 -6.74
C SER A 77 -6.73 -4.02 -5.67
N PRO A 78 -7.29 -3.95 -4.45
CA PRO A 78 -7.04 -4.93 -3.41
C PRO A 78 -7.43 -6.34 -3.86
N ILE A 79 -6.58 -7.32 -3.56
CA ILE A 79 -6.95 -8.73 -3.75
C ILE A 79 -7.82 -9.18 -2.59
N THR A 80 -8.69 -10.15 -2.87
CA THR A 80 -9.49 -10.80 -1.83
C THR A 80 -8.74 -12.00 -1.25
N HIS A 81 -9.09 -12.38 -0.03
CA HIS A 81 -8.56 -13.61 0.59
C HIS A 81 -8.83 -14.85 -0.28
N LYS A 82 -10.04 -14.95 -0.85
CA LYS A 82 -10.42 -16.04 -1.76
C LYS A 82 -9.53 -16.11 -3.00
N GLN A 83 -9.15 -14.97 -3.58
CA GLN A 83 -8.23 -14.94 -4.72
C GLN A 83 -6.84 -15.45 -4.31
N LEU A 84 -6.34 -15.00 -3.16
CA LEU A 84 -5.04 -15.43 -2.64
C LEU A 84 -4.99 -16.93 -2.32
N GLU A 85 -6.09 -17.50 -1.81
CA GLU A 85 -6.20 -18.95 -1.54
C GLU A 85 -6.33 -19.79 -2.82
N ALA A 86 -7.02 -19.28 -3.83
CA ALA A 86 -7.29 -20.01 -5.07
C ALA A 86 -6.14 -19.97 -6.08
N ASP A 87 -5.24 -18.98 -5.98
CA ASP A 87 -4.15 -18.75 -6.93
C ASP A 87 -2.78 -18.96 -6.26
N ALA A 88 -2.21 -20.15 -6.47
CA ALA A 88 -0.91 -20.53 -5.92
C ALA A 88 0.25 -19.68 -6.46
N GLU A 89 0.14 -19.18 -7.69
CA GLU A 89 1.18 -18.33 -8.29
C GLU A 89 1.14 -16.92 -7.68
N LEU A 90 -0.06 -16.36 -7.49
CA LEU A 90 -0.25 -15.11 -6.77
C LEU A 90 0.24 -15.21 -5.32
N LYS A 91 -0.10 -16.30 -4.63
CA LYS A 91 0.39 -16.54 -3.27
C LYS A 91 1.92 -16.58 -3.22
N ALA A 92 2.56 -17.33 -4.13
CA ALA A 92 4.01 -17.39 -4.19
C ALA A 92 4.64 -16.02 -4.48
N LYS A 93 4.02 -15.18 -5.32
CA LYS A 93 4.46 -13.79 -5.58
C LYS A 93 4.40 -12.92 -4.32
N VAL A 94 3.32 -13.01 -3.55
CA VAL A 94 3.16 -12.27 -2.29
C VAL A 94 4.19 -12.72 -1.26
N ASP A 95 4.33 -14.03 -1.07
CA ASP A 95 5.29 -14.60 -0.12
C ASP A 95 6.74 -14.22 -0.50
N PHE A 96 7.07 -14.24 -1.80
CA PHE A 96 8.38 -13.80 -2.29
C PHE A 96 8.65 -12.31 -1.99
N ALA A 97 7.67 -11.43 -2.26
CA ALA A 97 7.82 -9.99 -2.03
C ALA A 97 8.02 -9.68 -0.53
N LEU A 98 7.23 -10.30 0.35
CA LEU A 98 7.36 -10.14 1.79
C LEU A 98 8.72 -10.63 2.31
N ASN A 99 9.17 -11.80 1.86
CA ASN A 99 10.48 -12.34 2.25
C ASN A 99 11.63 -11.48 1.75
N LEU A 100 11.60 -11.00 0.50
CA LEU A 100 12.63 -10.11 -0.04
C LEU A 100 12.78 -8.84 0.81
N ILE A 101 11.65 -8.19 1.14
CA ILE A 101 11.67 -6.94 1.91
C ILE A 101 12.10 -7.20 3.37
N ALA A 102 11.71 -8.35 3.94
CA ALA A 102 12.14 -8.78 5.26
C ALA A 102 13.65 -9.09 5.32
N ASP A 103 14.19 -9.74 4.29
CA ASP A 103 15.63 -10.02 4.17
C ASP A 103 16.47 -8.73 4.06
N GLU A 104 15.85 -7.64 3.59
CA GLU A 104 16.42 -6.29 3.56
C GLU A 104 16.15 -5.49 4.85
N GLY A 105 15.59 -6.12 5.89
CA GLY A 105 15.45 -5.56 7.24
C GLY A 105 14.13 -4.86 7.52
N LEU A 106 13.13 -4.93 6.63
CA LEU A 106 11.80 -4.34 6.86
C LEU A 106 10.72 -5.41 6.94
N HIS A 107 10.10 -5.55 8.11
CA HIS A 107 8.98 -6.48 8.33
C HIS A 107 7.65 -5.73 8.32
N HIS A 108 6.66 -6.24 7.58
CA HIS A 108 5.35 -5.58 7.45
C HIS A 108 4.51 -5.64 8.74
N ASN A 109 4.51 -6.77 9.45
CA ASN A 109 3.74 -7.07 10.69
C ASN A 109 2.22 -6.87 10.64
N ASP A 110 1.65 -6.61 9.47
CA ASP A 110 0.20 -6.59 9.26
C ASP A 110 -0.14 -7.25 7.92
N GLU A 111 0.39 -8.46 7.73
CA GLU A 111 0.25 -9.17 6.47
C GLU A 111 -1.18 -9.65 6.23
N GLY A 112 -1.64 -9.53 4.99
CA GLY A 112 -2.93 -10.07 4.58
C GLY A 112 -3.35 -9.60 3.20
N ALA A 113 -4.27 -10.34 2.59
CA ALA A 113 -4.78 -10.04 1.24
C ALA A 113 -5.26 -8.58 1.07
N ARG A 114 -5.83 -7.98 2.12
CA ARG A 114 -6.30 -6.59 2.12
C ARG A 114 -5.17 -5.56 1.90
N ASN A 115 -3.93 -5.92 2.24
CA ASN A 115 -2.75 -5.08 2.14
C ASN A 115 -1.92 -5.38 0.89
N VAL A 116 -2.50 -6.12 -0.06
CA VAL A 116 -1.91 -6.42 -1.37
C VAL A 116 -2.82 -5.87 -2.47
N LEU A 117 -2.27 -4.99 -3.31
CA LEU A 117 -2.92 -4.52 -4.52
C LEU A 117 -2.39 -5.29 -5.72
N LEU A 118 -3.29 -5.68 -6.64
CA LEU A 118 -2.93 -6.20 -7.95
C LEU A 118 -2.91 -5.06 -8.95
N ARG A 119 -1.74 -4.79 -9.53
CA ARG A 119 -1.55 -3.84 -10.63
C ARG A 119 -2.14 -4.45 -11.92
N PRO A 120 -2.58 -3.63 -12.89
CA PRO A 120 -3.15 -4.12 -14.16
C PRO A 120 -2.18 -4.92 -15.02
N ASP A 121 -0.88 -4.71 -14.84
CA ASP A 121 0.19 -5.44 -15.52
C ASP A 121 0.51 -6.79 -14.85
N GLY A 122 -0.25 -7.17 -13.82
CA GLY A 122 -0.08 -8.42 -13.08
C GLY A 122 0.98 -8.38 -11.98
N ARG A 123 1.67 -7.25 -11.80
CA ARG A 123 2.54 -7.04 -10.63
C ARG A 123 1.70 -6.79 -9.38
N ILE A 124 2.31 -6.95 -8.22
CA ILE A 124 1.66 -6.64 -6.94
C ILE A 124 2.28 -5.40 -6.31
N CYS A 125 1.55 -4.77 -5.39
CA CYS A 125 2.00 -3.68 -4.54
C CYS A 125 1.56 -3.96 -3.11
N LEU A 126 2.47 -3.83 -2.14
CA LEU A 126 2.21 -3.96 -0.72
C LEU A 126 1.93 -2.56 -0.13
N ILE A 127 0.89 -2.47 0.69
CA ILE A 127 0.41 -1.20 1.26
C ILE A 127 0.14 -1.34 2.76
N ASP A 128 -0.13 -0.23 3.43
CA ASP A 128 -0.46 -0.19 4.86
C ASP A 128 0.72 -0.61 5.76
N TRP A 129 1.83 0.11 5.62
CA TRP A 129 3.05 -0.10 6.40
C TRP A 129 2.99 0.54 7.79
N GLY A 130 1.78 0.87 8.26
CA GLY A 130 1.56 1.50 9.55
C GLY A 130 2.05 0.65 10.73
N GLU A 131 2.11 -0.67 10.57
CA GLU A 131 2.59 -1.61 11.59
C GLU A 131 4.02 -2.12 11.39
N ALA A 132 4.74 -1.59 10.40
CA ALA A 132 6.04 -2.08 10.03
C ALA A 132 7.10 -1.93 11.13
N GLN A 133 8.10 -2.82 11.13
CA GLN A 133 9.27 -2.76 12.01
C GLN A 133 10.55 -2.95 11.20
N VAL A 134 11.56 -2.15 11.53
CA VAL A 134 12.93 -2.34 11.05
C VAL A 134 13.64 -3.30 12.01
N ARG A 135 14.37 -4.29 11.48
CA ARG A 135 15.17 -5.23 12.26
C ARG A 135 16.61 -5.29 11.78
#